data_AF-A0A496WKV8-F1
#
_entry.id   AF-A0A496WKV8-F1
#
_cell.length_a   1.000
_cell.length_b   1.000
_cell.length_c   1.000
_cell.angle_alpha   90.00
_cell.angle_beta   90.00
_cell.angle_gamma   90.00
#
_symmetry.space_group_name_H-M   'P 1'
#
loop_
_entity.id
_entity.type
_entity.pdbx_description
1 polymer ?
#
loop_
_entity_poly.entity_id
_entity_poly.type
_entity_poly.pdbx_seq_one_letter_code
_entity_poly.pdbx_strand_id
1 'polypeptide(L)' 'DANGTSFVMSDKYIRQMIADWKGMARKFGDTAQDYYDTNKDQMNLHPDTILILEEIIYHEII' A
#
# COMPACT_ATOMS: atom_id res chain seq x y z
N ASP A 1 -2.03 1.61 -17.75
CA ASP A 1 -2.79 1.93 -18.98
C ASP A 1 -3.38 0.64 -19.54
N ALA A 2 -3.99 0.64 -20.74
CA ALA A 2 -4.53 -0.56 -21.38
C ALA A 2 -3.47 -1.66 -21.70
N ASN A 3 -2.19 -1.38 -21.41
CA ASN A 3 -1.05 -2.29 -21.60
C ASN A 3 -0.54 -2.91 -20.28
N GLY A 4 -1.24 -2.68 -19.16
CA GLY A 4 -0.85 -3.21 -17.85
C GLY A 4 0.24 -2.41 -17.12
N THR A 5 0.72 -1.30 -17.70
CA THR A 5 1.73 -0.45 -17.06
C THR A 5 1.11 0.34 -15.91
N SER A 6 1.50 0.03 -14.68
CA SER A 6 1.15 0.81 -13.49
C SER A 6 2.02 2.07 -13.46
N PHE A 7 1.46 3.24 -13.14
CA PHE A 7 2.24 4.48 -13.01
C PHE A 7 2.65 4.70 -11.55
N VAL A 8 3.75 5.41 -11.33
CA VAL A 8 4.16 5.84 -9.98
C VAL A 8 3.01 6.62 -9.35
N MET A 9 2.60 6.20 -8.17
CA MET A 9 1.54 6.85 -7.42
C MET A 9 2.11 8.04 -6.64
N SER A 10 1.37 9.14 -6.55
CA SER A 10 1.82 10.27 -5.74
C SER A 10 1.73 9.94 -4.25
N ASP A 11 2.61 10.55 -3.43
CA ASP A 11 2.64 10.38 -1.98
C ASP A 11 1.26 10.56 -1.33
N LYS A 12 0.46 11.53 -1.80
CA LYS A 12 -0.92 11.74 -1.34
C LYS A 12 -1.78 10.46 -1.46
N TYR A 13 -1.75 9.80 -2.62
CA TYR A 13 -2.57 8.61 -2.86
C TYR A 13 -2.00 7.38 -2.14
N ILE A 14 -0.66 7.29 -2.00
CA ILE A 14 -0.02 6.25 -1.18
C ILE A 14 -0.48 6.35 0.28
N ARG A 15 -0.47 7.56 0.86
CA ARG A 15 -0.95 7.79 2.24
C ARG A 15 -2.44 7.48 2.41
N GLN A 16 -3.26 7.80 1.42
CA GLN A 16 -4.68 7.44 1.44
C GLN A 16 -4.88 5.92 1.43
N MET A 17 -4.12 5.21 0.59
CA MET A 17 -4.15 3.75 0.53
C MET A 17 -3.79 3.11 1.88
N ILE A 18 -2.71 3.59 2.51
CA ILE A 18 -2.31 3.14 3.84
C ILE A 18 -3.38 3.46 4.89
N ALA A 19 -4.02 4.63 4.82
CA ALA A 19 -5.09 5.01 5.74
C ALA A 19 -6.32 4.09 5.62
N ASP A 20 -6.70 3.73 4.39
CA ASP A 20 -7.78 2.78 4.13
C ASP A 20 -7.46 1.39 4.70
N TRP A 21 -6.21 0.93 4.50
CA TRP A 21 -5.76 -0.35 5.07
C TRP A 21 -5.74 -0.33 6.59
N LYS A 22 -5.27 0.76 7.21
CA LYS A 22 -5.35 0.94 8.67
C LYS A 22 -6.80 0.94 9.16
N GLY A 23 -7.72 1.55 8.41
CA GLY A 23 -9.15 1.54 8.73
C GLY A 23 -9.76 0.14 8.66
N MET A 24 -9.43 -0.61 7.62
CA MET A 24 -9.86 -2.00 7.44
C MET A 24 -9.25 -2.91 8.50
N ALA A 25 -7.96 -2.80 8.76
CA ALA A 25 -7.24 -3.58 9.75
C ALA A 25 -7.85 -3.43 11.16
N ARG A 26 -8.19 -2.19 11.57
CA ARG A 26 -8.92 -1.92 12.83
C ARG A 26 -10.25 -2.65 12.94
N LYS A 27 -10.96 -2.87 11.82
CA LYS A 27 -12.25 -3.57 11.81
C LYS A 27 -12.09 -5.07 12.05
N PHE A 28 -10.98 -5.66 11.59
CA PHE A 28 -10.73 -7.11 11.66
C PHE A 28 -9.76 -7.52 12.77
N GLY A 29 -9.12 -6.55 13.44
CA GLY A 29 -8.14 -6.81 14.50
C GLY A 29 -6.72 -7.02 13.99
N ASP A 30 -6.46 -6.69 12.72
CA ASP A 30 -5.16 -6.85 12.05
C ASP A 30 -4.39 -5.51 12.01
N THR A 31 -3.24 -5.51 11.34
CA THR A 31 -2.49 -4.29 10.97
C THR A 31 -2.55 -3.99 9.47
N ALA A 32 -2.19 -2.76 9.08
CA ALA A 32 -2.06 -2.42 7.65
C ALA A 32 -0.93 -3.21 6.98
N GLN A 33 0.09 -3.61 7.75
CA GLN A 33 1.16 -4.48 7.28
C GLN A 33 0.62 -5.87 6.94
N ASP A 34 -0.18 -6.49 7.82
CA ASP A 34 -0.77 -7.81 7.57
C ASP A 34 -1.64 -7.81 6.30
N TYR A 35 -2.42 -6.73 6.12
CA TYR A 35 -3.21 -6.55 4.91
C TYR A 35 -2.32 -6.47 3.66
N TYR A 36 -1.26 -5.67 3.71
CA TYR A 36 -0.34 -5.52 2.60
C TYR A 36 0.36 -6.84 2.26
N ASP A 37 0.90 -7.54 3.25
CA ASP A 37 1.61 -8.82 3.06
C ASP A 37 0.71 -9.90 2.45
N THR A 38 -0.58 -9.92 2.80
CA THR A 38 -1.54 -10.91 2.28
C THR A 38 -2.01 -10.59 0.84
N ASN A 39 -2.03 -9.31 0.46
CA ASN A 39 -2.70 -8.87 -0.78
C ASN A 39 -1.75 -8.33 -1.85
N LYS A 40 -0.48 -8.00 -1.53
CA LYS A 40 0.45 -7.30 -2.43
C LYS A 40 0.64 -7.99 -3.78
N ASP A 41 0.66 -9.33 -3.83
CA ASP A 41 0.82 -10.10 -5.06
C ASP A 41 -0.37 -9.96 -6.02
N GLN A 42 -1.53 -9.51 -5.52
CA GLN A 42 -2.73 -9.26 -6.32
C GLN A 42 -2.82 -7.80 -6.79
N MET A 43 -1.96 -6.92 -6.29
CA MET A 43 -1.98 -5.49 -6.62
C MET A 43 -1.09 -5.21 -7.83
N ASN A 44 -1.64 -4.54 -8.84
CA ASN A 44 -0.81 -4.05 -9.96
C ASN A 44 -0.24 -2.65 -9.63
N LEU A 45 0.83 -2.63 -8.83
CA LEU A 45 1.52 -1.40 -8.43
C LEU A 45 2.84 -1.21 -9.17
N HIS A 46 3.19 0.03 -9.45
CA HIS A 46 4.50 0.37 -9.99
C HIS A 46 5.58 0.04 -8.93
N PRO A 47 6.77 -0.48 -9.33
CA PRO A 47 7.85 -0.80 -8.39
C PRO A 47 8.21 0.34 -7.43
N ASP A 48 8.31 1.58 -7.92
CA ASP A 48 8.59 2.73 -7.04
C ASP A 48 7.48 2.97 -6.00
N THR A 49 6.21 2.73 -6.36
CA THR A 49 5.09 2.81 -5.40
C THR A 49 5.23 1.73 -4.32
N ILE A 50 5.68 0.52 -4.71
CA ILE A 50 5.94 -0.58 -3.77
C ILE A 50 7.05 -0.18 -2.80
N LEU A 51 8.17 0.33 -3.29
CA LEU A 51 9.30 0.75 -2.45
C LEU A 51 8.86 1.79 -1.40
N ILE A 52 8.10 2.80 -1.80
CA ILE A 52 7.59 3.83 -0.89
C ILE A 52 6.59 3.24 0.11
N LEU A 53 5.69 2.34 -0.33
CA LEU A 53 4.75 1.66 0.56
C LEU A 53 5.48 0.84 1.63
N GLU A 54 6.47 0.05 1.22
CA GLU A 54 7.28 -0.77 2.13
C GLU A 54 8.08 0.10 3.10
N GLU A 55 8.64 1.21 2.63
CA GLU A 55 9.32 2.17 3.50
C GLU A 55 8.39 2.70 4.61
N ILE A 56 7.16 3.12 4.26
CA ILE A 56 6.20 3.67 5.23
C ILE A 56 5.64 2.57 6.15
N ILE A 57 5.31 1.40 5.61
CA ILE A 57 4.66 0.31 6.35
C ILE A 57 5.63 -0.34 7.34
N TYR A 58 6.88 -0.63 6.95
CA TYR A 58 7.81 -1.37 7.80
C TYR A 58 8.67 -0.49 8.71
N HIS A 59 8.81 0.82 8.42
CA HIS A 59 9.66 1.72 9.20
C HIS A 59 8.90 2.80 9.99
N GLU A 60 7.56 2.78 10.00
CA GLU A 60 6.71 3.76 10.68
C GLU A 60 7.18 5.23 10.52
N ILE A 61 7.59 5.61 9.31
CA ILE A 61 7.89 7.02 9.02
C ILE A 61 6.56 7.77 8.90
N ILE A 62 6.06 8.26 10.05
CA ILE A 62 4.87 9.12 10.17
C ILE A 62 5.30 10.53 10.53
#